data_AF-A0A958IV29-F1
#
_entry.id   AF-A0A958IV29-F1
#
_cell.length_a   1.000
_cell.length_b   1.000
_cell.length_c   1.000
_cell.angle_alpha   90.00
_cell.angle_beta   90.00
_cell.angle_gamma   90.00
#
_symmetry.space_group_name_H-M   'P 1'
#
loop_
_entity.id
_entity.type
_entity.pdbx_description
1 polymer ?
#
loop_
_entity_poly.entity_id
_entity_poly.type
_entity_poly.pdbx_seq_one_letter_code
_entity_poly.pdbx_strand_id
1 'polypeptide(L)'
;PIPVPAVPNDIICPFWDDLNPVLPNGRIHYYYDSTAPAFIVQYTNVKPFGGLGGTAQYTFQAVLKPDGEILFYYLDMRDILNRATVGIENAGGNDGLQIAFNTNYIHNNLAISISPGATWITADPISGTVTPGATQPVNLEIDISTLTPGLYEASLLVNSNDPAQPQVVIPVVLDVGPPDITVTPPSVDFGTVLVGSSGSATVTVGNQGAQDLSVSVTSLGGANPGSFAISSGAA
;
A
#
# COMPACT_ATOMS: atom_id res chain seq x y z
N PRO A 1 -12.10 9.32 21.92
CA PRO A 1 -11.15 10.06 21.05
C PRO A 1 -9.90 9.21 20.88
N ILE A 2 -9.17 9.39 19.78
CA ILE A 2 -7.92 8.69 19.45
C ILE A 2 -6.85 9.75 19.13
N PRO A 3 -5.57 9.57 19.52
CA PRO A 3 -5.11 8.50 20.43
C PRO A 3 -5.45 8.79 21.89
N VAL A 4 -5.57 7.75 22.70
CA VAL A 4 -5.77 7.79 24.14
C VAL A 4 -5.00 6.63 24.82
N PRO A 5 -4.07 6.88 25.77
CA PRO A 5 -3.31 5.80 26.42
C PRO A 5 -4.14 4.86 27.30
N ALA A 6 -5.42 5.18 27.52
CA ALA A 6 -6.31 4.41 28.37
C ALA A 6 -6.93 3.26 27.57
N VAL A 7 -6.84 2.04 28.13
CA VAL A 7 -7.33 0.82 27.48
C VAL A 7 -8.83 0.86 27.16
N PRO A 8 -9.27 0.19 26.07
CA PRO A 8 -8.48 -0.67 25.18
C PRO A 8 -7.63 0.11 24.17
N ASN A 9 -6.41 -0.40 23.91
CA ASN A 9 -5.49 0.07 22.85
C ASN A 9 -5.36 -1.02 21.76
N ASP A 10 -4.57 -0.77 20.71
CA ASP A 10 -4.43 -1.69 19.56
C ASP A 10 -5.78 -1.92 18.86
N ILE A 11 -6.48 -0.81 18.60
CA ILE A 11 -7.88 -0.82 18.19
C ILE A 11 -8.06 -0.32 16.75
N ILE A 12 -8.95 -1.01 16.04
CA ILE A 12 -9.54 -0.57 14.77
C ILE A 12 -11.00 -0.24 15.03
N CYS A 13 -11.36 1.03 14.86
CA CYS A 13 -12.66 1.57 15.21
C CYS A 13 -13.42 1.99 13.94
N PRO A 14 -14.11 1.09 13.24
CA PRO A 14 -14.98 1.48 12.13
C PRO A 14 -16.18 2.30 12.60
N PHE A 15 -16.70 2.01 13.81
CA PHE A 15 -17.78 2.77 14.46
C PHE A 15 -17.82 2.39 15.95
N TRP A 16 -16.83 2.82 16.72
CA TRP A 16 -16.73 2.47 18.14
C TRP A 16 -17.71 3.30 18.98
N ASP A 17 -18.72 2.63 19.54
CA ASP A 17 -19.68 3.14 20.52
C ASP A 17 -20.16 1.96 21.38
N ASP A 18 -21.04 2.22 22.34
CA ASP A 18 -21.73 1.18 23.10
C ASP A 18 -22.73 0.46 22.20
N LEU A 19 -22.28 -0.57 21.48
CA LEU A 19 -23.10 -1.34 20.55
C LEU A 19 -23.63 -2.64 21.16
N ASN A 20 -24.82 -3.05 20.73
CA ASN A 20 -25.47 -4.30 21.10
C ASN A 20 -25.84 -5.10 19.83
N PRO A 21 -25.03 -6.14 19.48
CA PRO A 21 -25.30 -6.97 18.32
C PRO A 21 -26.37 -8.04 18.57
N VAL A 22 -26.96 -8.15 19.77
CA VAL A 22 -27.84 -9.27 20.16
C VAL A 22 -29.34 -8.91 20.07
N LEU A 23 -29.68 -7.63 19.92
CA LEU A 23 -31.07 -7.18 19.71
C LEU A 23 -31.61 -7.69 18.37
N PRO A 24 -32.94 -7.90 18.22
CA PRO A 24 -33.48 -8.70 17.12
C PRO A 24 -32.97 -8.20 15.77
N ASN A 25 -32.32 -9.12 15.05
CA ASN A 25 -31.68 -8.98 13.73
C ASN A 25 -30.25 -8.43 13.68
N GLY A 26 -29.65 -8.00 14.78
CA GLY A 26 -28.22 -7.64 14.82
C GLY A 26 -27.32 -8.87 14.66
N ARG A 27 -26.27 -8.79 13.84
CA ARG A 27 -25.28 -9.86 13.65
C ARG A 27 -23.90 -9.28 13.37
N ILE A 28 -22.86 -9.99 13.81
CA ILE A 28 -21.48 -9.76 13.39
C ILE A 28 -21.01 -11.03 12.69
N HIS A 29 -20.48 -10.89 11.49
CA HIS A 29 -19.88 -11.98 10.72
C HIS A 29 -18.43 -11.62 10.38
N TYR A 30 -17.60 -12.63 10.20
CA TYR A 30 -16.28 -12.45 9.61
C TYR A 30 -16.12 -13.40 8.42
N TYR A 31 -15.30 -12.98 7.47
CA TYR A 31 -14.97 -13.76 6.28
C TYR A 31 -13.53 -13.46 5.86
N TYR A 32 -12.83 -14.47 5.36
CA TYR A 32 -11.57 -14.30 4.67
C TYR A 32 -11.77 -14.67 3.21
N ASP A 33 -11.59 -13.69 2.31
CA ASP A 33 -11.62 -13.91 0.87
C ASP A 33 -10.22 -14.32 0.41
N SER A 34 -10.07 -15.55 -0.10
CA SER A 34 -8.78 -16.05 -0.61
C SER A 34 -8.51 -15.68 -2.07
N THR A 35 -9.53 -15.24 -2.81
CA THR A 35 -9.42 -14.87 -4.22
C THR A 35 -9.02 -13.41 -4.39
N ALA A 36 -9.50 -12.55 -3.50
CA ALA A 36 -9.05 -11.18 -3.30
C ALA A 36 -8.64 -11.04 -1.82
N PRO A 37 -7.40 -11.42 -1.45
CA PRO A 37 -6.94 -11.52 -0.06
C PRO A 37 -7.42 -10.35 0.82
N ALA A 38 -8.38 -10.64 1.69
CA ALA A 38 -8.94 -9.66 2.63
C ALA A 38 -9.62 -10.35 3.81
N PHE A 39 -9.37 -9.85 5.02
CA PHE A 39 -10.13 -10.21 6.21
C PHE A 39 -11.24 -9.18 6.45
N ILE A 40 -12.50 -9.63 6.46
CA ILE A 40 -13.68 -8.78 6.50
C ILE A 40 -14.42 -9.04 7.81
N VAL A 41 -14.77 -7.97 8.53
CA VAL A 41 -15.67 -8.01 9.69
C VAL A 41 -16.90 -7.18 9.36
N GLN A 42 -18.05 -7.83 9.23
CA GLN A 42 -19.33 -7.23 8.89
C GLN A 42 -20.22 -7.09 10.12
N TYR A 43 -20.69 -5.88 10.39
CA TYR A 43 -21.75 -5.58 11.34
C TYR A 43 -23.05 -5.40 10.54
N THR A 44 -24.07 -6.19 10.83
CA THR A 44 -25.37 -6.13 10.15
C THR A 44 -26.42 -5.79 11.18
N ASN A 45 -27.19 -4.72 10.94
CA ASN A 45 -28.34 -4.36 11.76
C ASN A 45 -28.03 -4.20 13.26
N VAL A 46 -26.79 -3.86 13.61
CA VAL A 46 -26.34 -3.66 15.00
C VAL A 46 -26.94 -2.37 15.55
N LYS A 47 -27.30 -2.36 16.83
CA LYS A 47 -27.99 -1.23 17.47
C LYS A 47 -27.15 -0.67 18.63
N PRO A 48 -27.43 0.53 19.13
CA PRO A 48 -26.88 1.00 20.39
C PRO A 48 -27.31 0.11 21.57
N PHE A 49 -26.46 0.02 22.58
CA PHE A 49 -26.75 -0.61 23.85
C PHE A 49 -27.82 0.19 24.63
N GLY A 50 -28.58 -0.52 25.48
CA GLY A 50 -29.61 0.08 26.33
C GLY A 50 -30.88 0.55 25.62
N GLY A 51 -31.07 0.25 24.32
CA GLY A 51 -32.22 0.73 23.55
C GLY A 51 -32.19 2.25 23.31
N LEU A 52 -31.04 2.89 23.57
CA LEU A 52 -30.79 4.28 23.22
C LEU A 52 -30.97 4.43 21.70
N GLY A 53 -31.72 5.45 21.28
CA GLY A 53 -31.89 5.75 19.85
C GLY A 53 -33.04 5.06 19.13
N GLY A 54 -33.95 4.35 19.82
CA GLY A 54 -35.23 3.91 19.26
C GLY A 54 -35.09 2.99 18.03
N THR A 55 -35.19 3.58 16.83
CA THR A 55 -35.05 2.92 15.53
C THR A 55 -33.60 2.80 15.03
N ALA A 56 -32.63 3.36 15.77
CA ALA A 56 -31.21 3.35 15.42
C ALA A 56 -30.72 1.95 15.07
N GLN A 57 -30.03 1.86 13.94
CA GLN A 57 -29.54 0.63 13.35
C GLN A 57 -28.37 0.94 12.41
N TYR A 58 -27.36 0.06 12.45
CA TYR A 58 -26.10 0.25 11.76
C TYR A 58 -25.70 -1.03 11.01
N THR A 59 -25.42 -0.87 9.71
CA THR A 59 -24.83 -1.90 8.85
C THR A 59 -23.59 -1.30 8.19
N PHE A 60 -22.43 -1.81 8.60
CA PHE A 60 -21.12 -1.35 8.18
C PHE A 60 -20.11 -2.49 8.27
N GLN A 61 -18.93 -2.34 7.68
CA GLN A 61 -17.87 -3.34 7.76
C GLN A 61 -16.49 -2.71 7.84
N ALA A 62 -15.55 -3.46 8.41
CA ALA A 62 -14.12 -3.22 8.29
C ALA A 62 -13.50 -4.31 7.40
N VAL A 63 -12.57 -3.93 6.53
CA VAL A 63 -11.84 -4.83 5.63
C VAL A 63 -10.35 -4.56 5.79
N LEU A 64 -9.58 -5.60 6.10
CA LEU A 64 -8.13 -5.55 6.28
C LEU A 64 -7.47 -6.29 5.13
N LYS A 65 -6.59 -5.61 4.40
CA LYS A 65 -5.87 -6.18 3.27
C LYS A 65 -4.40 -6.48 3.62
N PRO A 66 -3.74 -7.45 2.95
CA PRO A 66 -2.35 -7.80 3.21
C PRO A 66 -1.34 -6.69 2.94
N ASP A 67 -1.69 -5.72 2.10
CA ASP A 67 -0.87 -4.54 1.80
C ASP A 67 -0.92 -3.47 2.92
N GLY A 68 -1.68 -3.72 3.98
CA GLY A 68 -1.85 -2.80 5.11
C GLY A 68 -3.01 -1.81 4.93
N GLU A 69 -3.72 -1.81 3.79
CA GLU A 69 -4.91 -0.99 3.63
C GLU A 69 -6.06 -1.51 4.52
N ILE A 70 -6.69 -0.60 5.24
CA ILE A 70 -7.88 -0.82 6.06
C ILE A 70 -9.02 0.01 5.48
N LEU A 71 -10.14 -0.64 5.16
CA LEU A 71 -11.32 0.02 4.61
C LEU A 71 -12.49 -0.08 5.58
N PHE A 72 -13.20 1.03 5.76
CA PHE A 72 -14.52 1.06 6.39
C PHE A 72 -15.59 1.37 5.35
N TYR A 73 -16.64 0.56 5.30
CA TYR A 73 -17.79 0.78 4.42
C TYR A 73 -19.06 0.94 5.24
N TYR A 74 -19.87 1.95 4.92
CA TYR A 74 -21.10 2.28 5.65
C TYR A 74 -22.31 2.16 4.72
N LEU A 75 -23.06 1.07 4.86
CA LEU A 75 -24.20 0.79 3.99
C LEU A 75 -25.48 1.48 4.49
N ASP A 76 -25.80 1.30 5.77
CA ASP A 76 -27.05 1.77 6.36
C ASP A 76 -26.82 2.20 7.81
N MET A 77 -26.77 3.51 8.03
CA MET A 77 -26.41 4.18 9.26
C MET A 77 -27.55 5.14 9.62
N ARG A 78 -28.33 4.81 10.66
CA ARG A 78 -29.58 5.53 10.99
C ARG A 78 -29.54 6.22 12.35
N ASP A 79 -30.24 7.35 12.43
CA ASP A 79 -30.52 8.11 13.64
C ASP A 79 -29.27 8.66 14.36
N ILE A 80 -28.83 8.03 15.45
CA ILE A 80 -27.77 8.57 16.32
C ILE A 80 -26.40 8.20 15.74
N LEU A 81 -25.72 9.16 15.12
CA LEU A 81 -24.44 8.97 14.43
C LEU A 81 -23.28 9.82 14.98
N ASN A 82 -23.54 10.65 15.99
CA ASN A 82 -22.58 11.60 16.56
C ASN A 82 -22.02 11.18 17.93
N ARG A 83 -21.93 9.88 18.21
CA ARG A 83 -21.41 9.34 19.48
C ARG A 83 -20.20 8.42 19.31
N ALA A 84 -19.93 8.00 18.08
CA ALA A 84 -18.89 7.05 17.82
C ALA A 84 -17.51 7.71 17.74
N THR A 85 -16.48 6.90 18.02
CA THR A 85 -15.11 7.14 17.57
C THR A 85 -14.87 6.34 16.28
N VAL A 86 -14.28 6.98 15.28
CA VAL A 86 -13.84 6.35 14.04
C VAL A 86 -12.36 6.62 13.84
N GLY A 87 -11.56 5.57 13.65
CA GLY A 87 -10.11 5.69 13.59
C GLY A 87 -9.36 4.39 13.86
N ILE A 88 -8.04 4.50 13.98
CA ILE A 88 -7.14 3.42 14.36
C ILE A 88 -6.12 3.92 15.39
N GLU A 89 -5.66 3.05 16.28
CA GLU A 89 -4.70 3.40 17.34
C GLU A 89 -3.68 2.28 17.54
N ASN A 90 -2.44 2.66 17.83
CA ASN A 90 -1.38 1.71 18.12
C ASN A 90 -1.53 1.04 19.50
N ALA A 91 -0.75 0.00 19.76
CA ALA A 91 -0.79 -0.72 21.05
C ALA A 91 -0.45 0.14 22.28
N GLY A 92 0.32 1.23 22.10
CA GLY A 92 0.67 2.15 23.16
C GLY A 92 -0.42 3.17 23.52
N GLY A 93 -1.45 3.32 22.68
CA GLY A 93 -2.44 4.39 22.79
C GLY A 93 -1.84 5.80 22.69
N ASN A 94 -0.63 5.92 22.14
CA ASN A 94 0.12 7.18 22.03
C ASN A 94 0.28 7.66 20.59
N ASP A 95 -0.12 6.84 19.63
CA ASP A 95 -0.18 7.18 18.22
C ASP A 95 -1.45 6.59 17.60
N GLY A 96 -2.06 7.33 16.69
CA GLY A 96 -3.33 6.95 16.10
C GLY A 96 -3.87 7.99 15.13
N LEU A 97 -4.76 7.52 14.26
CA LEU A 97 -5.45 8.33 13.28
C LEU A 97 -6.93 8.43 13.68
N GLN A 98 -7.34 9.59 14.20
CA GLN A 98 -8.76 9.87 14.45
C GLN A 98 -9.40 10.48 13.21
N ILE A 99 -10.42 9.81 12.68
CA ILE A 99 -11.20 10.31 11.55
C ILE A 99 -12.41 11.09 12.05
N ALA A 100 -13.12 10.57 13.06
CA ALA A 100 -14.26 11.24 13.67
C ALA A 100 -14.37 10.91 15.15
N PHE A 101 -14.83 11.86 15.94
CA PHE A 101 -15.14 11.67 17.36
C PHE A 101 -16.35 12.52 17.74
N ASN A 102 -17.41 11.87 18.23
CA ASN A 102 -18.63 12.53 18.72
C ASN A 102 -19.20 13.60 17.76
N THR A 103 -19.17 13.32 16.45
CA THR A 103 -19.58 14.26 15.41
C THR A 103 -20.36 13.56 14.30
N ASN A 104 -21.24 14.30 13.62
CA ASN A 104 -21.93 13.81 12.43
C ASN A 104 -20.96 13.82 11.25
N TYR A 105 -20.33 12.68 11.00
CA TYR A 105 -19.45 12.46 9.85
C TYR A 105 -19.87 11.24 9.04
N ILE A 106 -20.30 10.17 9.72
CA ILE A 106 -20.71 8.91 9.10
C ILE A 106 -22.12 9.02 8.52
N HIS A 107 -22.31 8.49 7.31
CA HIS A 107 -23.59 8.41 6.61
C HIS A 107 -23.58 7.25 5.60
N ASN A 108 -24.74 6.91 5.04
CA ASN A 108 -24.86 5.88 4.01
C ASN A 108 -24.00 6.20 2.78
N ASN A 109 -23.50 5.15 2.13
CA ASN A 109 -22.66 5.22 0.93
C ASN A 109 -21.29 5.92 1.16
N LEU A 110 -20.86 6.06 2.41
CA LEU A 110 -19.51 6.48 2.73
C LEU A 110 -18.56 5.27 2.70
N ALA A 111 -17.37 5.47 2.16
CA ALA A 111 -16.24 4.59 2.34
C ALA A 111 -15.04 5.41 2.85
N ILE A 112 -14.29 4.83 3.77
CA ILE A 112 -13.05 5.39 4.29
C ILE A 112 -11.96 4.38 3.97
N SER A 113 -10.90 4.83 3.30
CA SER A 113 -9.65 4.04 3.16
C SER A 113 -8.58 4.65 4.06
N ILE A 114 -7.92 3.78 4.82
CA ILE A 114 -6.72 4.07 5.60
C ILE A 114 -5.62 3.20 5.00
N SER A 115 -4.71 3.82 4.28
CA SER A 115 -3.58 3.11 3.69
C SER A 115 -2.29 3.50 4.41
N PRO A 116 -1.28 2.61 4.44
CA PRO A 116 0.08 3.04 4.69
C PRO A 116 0.41 4.20 3.74
N GLY A 117 1.11 5.21 4.23
CA GLY A 117 1.65 6.24 3.34
C GLY A 117 2.55 5.61 2.27
N ALA A 118 2.86 6.35 1.20
CA ALA A 118 3.78 5.88 0.18
C ALA A 118 5.12 5.47 0.83
N THR A 119 5.38 4.16 0.91
CA THR A 119 6.56 3.59 1.58
C THR A 119 7.83 3.71 0.73
N TRP A 120 7.65 3.96 -0.58
CA TRP A 120 8.72 4.13 -1.54
C TRP A 120 9.31 5.54 -1.56
N ILE A 121 8.78 6.47 -0.75
CA ILE A 121 9.30 7.83 -0.65
C ILE A 121 9.39 8.28 0.81
N THR A 122 10.52 8.87 1.17
CA THR A 122 10.73 9.50 2.48
C THR A 122 11.09 10.97 2.29
N ALA A 123 10.87 11.78 3.32
CA ALA A 123 11.20 13.20 3.35
C ALA A 123 12.05 13.52 4.59
N ASP A 124 13.08 14.34 4.44
CA ASP A 124 13.91 14.81 5.54
C ASP A 124 14.30 16.29 5.38
N PRO A 125 14.00 17.17 6.35
CA PRO A 125 13.25 16.91 7.58
C PRO A 125 11.73 16.85 7.35
N ILE A 126 11.01 16.07 8.18
CA ILE A 126 9.54 15.99 8.18
C ILE A 126 8.85 17.14 8.94
N SER A 127 9.62 17.95 9.66
CA SER A 127 9.13 19.12 10.37
C SER A 127 10.22 20.16 10.57
N GLY A 128 9.84 21.40 10.82
CA GLY A 128 10.79 22.48 11.05
C GLY A 128 10.09 23.83 11.22
N THR A 129 10.88 24.89 11.35
CA THR A 129 10.38 26.26 11.35
C THR A 129 11.18 27.05 10.33
N VAL A 130 10.47 27.73 9.42
CA VAL A 130 11.09 28.63 8.43
C VAL A 130 10.83 30.07 8.90
N THR A 131 11.89 30.81 9.17
CA THR A 131 11.78 32.21 9.60
C THR A 131 11.44 33.12 8.40
N PRO A 132 10.89 34.34 8.63
CA PRO A 132 10.55 35.25 7.55
C PRO A 132 11.73 35.52 6.61
N GLY A 133 11.52 35.28 5.31
CA GLY A 133 12.53 35.48 4.26
C GLY A 133 13.58 34.36 4.14
N ALA A 134 13.53 33.34 5.00
CA ALA A 134 14.40 32.17 4.91
C ALA A 134 13.76 31.04 4.07
N THR A 135 14.57 30.03 3.77
CA THR A 135 14.14 28.80 3.10
C THR A 135 14.73 27.60 3.81
N GLN A 136 13.99 26.49 3.86
CA GLN A 136 14.47 25.21 4.36
C GLN A 136 14.33 24.17 3.23
N PRO A 137 15.43 23.54 2.76
CA PRO A 137 15.31 22.40 1.87
C PRO A 137 14.71 21.20 2.60
N VAL A 138 13.88 20.45 1.88
CA VAL A 138 13.38 19.13 2.27
C VAL A 138 13.85 18.17 1.19
N ASN A 139 14.68 17.20 1.58
CA ASN A 139 15.19 16.18 0.67
C ASN A 139 14.16 15.06 0.58
N LEU A 140 13.90 14.59 -0.64
CA LEU A 140 13.07 13.42 -0.90
C LEU A 140 13.97 12.27 -1.35
N GLU A 141 13.83 11.11 -0.73
CA GLU A 141 14.55 9.89 -1.08
C GLU A 141 13.55 8.83 -1.55
N ILE A 142 13.89 8.14 -2.63
CA ILE A 142 13.03 7.13 -3.25
C ILE A 142 13.66 5.75 -3.08
N ASP A 143 12.89 4.79 -2.58
CA ASP A 143 13.26 3.37 -2.52
C ASP A 143 12.36 2.55 -3.45
N ILE A 144 12.98 2.00 -4.50
CA ILE A 144 12.31 1.17 -5.50
C ILE A 144 12.50 -0.34 -5.27
N SER A 145 13.22 -0.74 -4.22
CA SER A 145 13.64 -2.14 -4.00
C SER A 145 12.48 -3.12 -3.84
N THR A 146 11.31 -2.64 -3.43
CA THR A 146 10.08 -3.43 -3.24
C THR A 146 9.02 -3.15 -4.31
N LEU A 147 9.27 -2.21 -5.21
CA LEU A 147 8.31 -1.82 -6.24
C LEU A 147 8.41 -2.74 -7.45
N THR A 148 7.29 -2.92 -8.14
CA THR A 148 7.21 -3.60 -9.43
C THR A 148 7.14 -2.56 -10.55
N PRO A 149 7.36 -2.92 -11.82
CA PRO A 149 7.17 -1.98 -12.92
C PRO A 149 5.77 -1.37 -12.93
N GLY A 150 5.70 -0.05 -13.08
CA GLY A 150 4.43 0.67 -13.07
C GLY A 150 4.55 2.13 -12.66
N LEU A 151 3.42 2.84 -12.80
CA LEU A 151 3.26 4.22 -12.37
C LEU A 151 2.79 4.28 -10.92
N TYR A 152 3.52 5.03 -10.10
CA TYR A 152 3.22 5.28 -8.70
C TYR A 152 2.97 6.78 -8.50
N GLU A 153 1.87 7.10 -7.81
CA GLU A 153 1.48 8.47 -7.50
C GLU A 153 1.36 8.64 -5.99
N ALA A 154 1.86 9.76 -5.48
CA ALA A 154 1.74 10.15 -4.09
C ALA A 154 1.51 11.67 -3.98
N SER A 155 1.18 12.13 -2.77
CA SER A 155 1.12 13.56 -2.47
C SER A 155 1.88 13.84 -1.19
N LEU A 156 2.78 14.81 -1.23
CA LEU A 156 3.41 15.39 -0.06
C LEU A 156 2.48 16.47 0.49
N LEU A 157 1.92 16.24 1.68
CA LEU A 157 1.06 17.19 2.37
C LEU A 157 1.89 18.01 3.36
N VAL A 158 2.08 19.29 3.04
CA VAL A 158 2.79 20.25 3.90
C VAL A 158 1.77 21.02 4.73
N ASN A 159 1.67 20.72 6.02
CA ASN A 159 0.80 21.44 6.95
C ASN A 159 1.53 22.68 7.49
N SER A 160 0.81 23.78 7.63
CA SER A 160 1.33 25.09 8.01
C SER A 160 0.41 25.78 9.01
N ASN A 161 0.98 26.70 9.80
CA ASN A 161 0.22 27.62 10.65
C ASN A 161 -0.17 28.93 9.95
N ASP A 162 0.06 29.05 8.63
CA ASP A 162 -0.44 30.15 7.82
C ASP A 162 -1.99 30.09 7.76
N PRO A 163 -2.72 31.10 8.29
CA PRO A 163 -4.19 31.09 8.32
C PRO A 163 -4.83 31.06 6.93
N ALA A 164 -4.16 31.58 5.90
CA ALA A 164 -4.67 31.60 4.54
C ALA A 164 -4.36 30.29 3.78
N GLN A 165 -3.24 29.64 4.11
CA GLN A 165 -2.77 28.40 3.49
C GLN A 165 -2.31 27.39 4.56
N PRO A 166 -3.25 26.81 5.33
CA PRO A 166 -2.92 25.87 6.40
C PRO A 166 -2.40 24.52 5.88
N GLN A 167 -2.56 24.25 4.58
CA GLN A 167 -2.02 23.06 3.93
C GLN A 167 -1.69 23.35 2.46
N VAL A 168 -0.54 22.83 2.01
CA VAL A 168 -0.11 22.78 0.61
C VAL A 168 0.07 21.32 0.21
N VAL A 169 -0.47 20.95 -0.95
CA VAL A 169 -0.38 19.58 -1.49
C VAL A 169 0.54 19.59 -2.70
N ILE A 170 1.59 18.77 -2.68
CA ILE A 170 2.56 18.64 -3.76
C ILE A 170 2.46 17.22 -4.35
N PRO A 171 1.99 17.05 -5.61
CA PRO A 171 1.92 15.73 -6.23
C PRO A 171 3.32 15.21 -6.56
N VAL A 172 3.52 13.91 -6.38
CA VAL A 172 4.76 13.18 -6.72
C VAL A 172 4.39 12.01 -7.63
N VAL A 173 5.15 11.84 -8.70
CA VAL A 173 4.97 10.77 -9.68
C VAL A 173 6.30 10.04 -9.87
N LEU A 174 6.25 8.71 -9.80
CA LEU A 174 7.37 7.82 -10.03
C LEU A 174 6.98 6.77 -11.08
N ASP A 175 7.79 6.63 -12.13
CA ASP A 175 7.63 5.59 -13.14
C ASP A 175 8.76 4.56 -12.97
N VAL A 176 8.41 3.35 -12.54
CA VAL A 176 9.36 2.24 -12.39
C VAL A 176 9.36 1.44 -13.69
N GLY A 177 10.48 1.49 -14.41
CA GLY A 177 10.64 0.74 -15.66
C GLY A 177 10.79 -0.77 -15.46
N PRO A 178 10.50 -1.59 -16.50
CA PRO A 178 10.77 -3.02 -16.49
C PRO A 178 12.28 -3.34 -16.49
N PRO A 179 12.69 -4.61 -16.31
CA PRO A 179 14.05 -5.04 -16.62
C PRO A 179 14.39 -4.73 -18.09
N ASP A 180 15.64 -4.37 -18.37
CA ASP A 180 16.12 -4.03 -19.71
C ASP A 180 17.40 -4.80 -20.03
N ILE A 181 17.28 -5.83 -20.87
CA ILE A 181 18.39 -6.73 -21.18
C ILE A 181 19.34 -6.10 -22.19
N THR A 182 20.63 -6.15 -21.88
CA THR A 182 21.71 -5.82 -22.82
C THR A 182 22.65 -6.99 -22.97
N VAL A 183 23.22 -7.17 -24.17
CA VAL A 183 24.09 -8.30 -24.50
C VAL A 183 25.31 -7.79 -25.24
N THR A 184 26.50 -8.02 -24.70
CA THR A 184 27.77 -7.54 -25.27
C THR A 184 28.80 -8.67 -25.40
N PRO A 185 29.36 -8.93 -26.59
CA PRO A 185 28.99 -8.35 -27.88
C PRO A 185 27.59 -8.83 -28.35
N PRO A 186 26.92 -8.10 -29.25
CA PRO A 186 25.59 -8.49 -29.76
C PRO A 186 25.61 -9.72 -30.69
N SER A 187 26.81 -10.12 -31.14
CA SER A 187 27.03 -11.31 -31.95
C SER A 187 28.40 -11.90 -31.65
N VAL A 188 28.52 -13.22 -31.79
CA VAL A 188 29.79 -13.94 -31.70
C VAL A 188 30.08 -14.57 -33.06
N ASP A 189 31.27 -14.31 -33.58
CA ASP A 189 31.78 -14.95 -34.79
C ASP A 189 33.07 -15.72 -34.44
N PHE A 190 33.03 -17.04 -34.60
CA PHE A 190 34.17 -17.91 -34.36
C PHE A 190 35.10 -18.04 -35.59
N GLY A 191 34.70 -17.53 -36.75
CA GLY A 191 35.45 -17.66 -38.00
C GLY A 191 35.66 -19.12 -38.42
N THR A 192 36.87 -19.44 -38.88
CA THR A 192 37.26 -20.80 -39.28
C THR A 192 37.87 -21.56 -38.11
N VAL A 193 37.19 -22.62 -37.65
CA VAL A 193 37.72 -23.55 -36.63
C VAL A 193 38.18 -24.84 -37.31
N LEU A 194 39.44 -25.21 -37.11
CA LEU A 194 40.02 -26.44 -37.70
C LEU A 194 39.45 -27.70 -37.02
N VAL A 195 39.33 -28.77 -37.79
CA VAL A 195 38.89 -30.08 -37.28
C VAL A 195 39.82 -30.53 -36.14
N GLY A 196 39.21 -30.93 -35.02
CA GLY A 196 39.93 -31.37 -33.81
C GLY A 196 40.40 -30.25 -32.89
N SER A 197 40.15 -28.98 -33.23
CA SER A 197 40.42 -27.82 -32.36
C SER A 197 39.14 -27.30 -31.70
N SER A 198 39.28 -26.53 -30.62
CA SER A 198 38.18 -25.81 -29.96
C SER A 198 38.39 -24.30 -29.98
N GLY A 199 37.30 -23.55 -29.97
CA GLY A 199 37.27 -22.10 -29.78
C GLY A 199 36.31 -21.74 -28.65
N SER A 200 36.59 -20.66 -27.93
CA SER A 200 35.72 -20.13 -26.88
C SER A 200 35.48 -18.65 -27.10
N ALA A 201 34.29 -18.20 -26.72
CA ALA A 201 33.89 -16.80 -26.70
C ALA A 201 32.98 -16.58 -25.51
N THR A 202 33.01 -15.38 -24.96
CA THR A 202 32.16 -14.97 -23.85
C THR A 202 31.23 -13.88 -24.32
N VAL A 203 29.98 -13.95 -23.86
CA VAL A 203 29.00 -12.88 -23.98
C VAL A 203 28.61 -12.45 -22.58
N THR A 204 28.57 -11.15 -22.35
CA THR A 204 28.11 -10.54 -21.11
C THR A 204 26.65 -10.14 -21.27
N VAL A 205 25.80 -10.65 -20.38
CA VAL A 205 24.41 -10.22 -20.25
C VAL A 205 24.33 -9.20 -19.12
N GLY A 206 23.81 -8.01 -19.41
CA GLY A 206 23.58 -6.94 -18.46
C GLY A 206 22.09 -6.65 -18.32
N ASN A 207 21.74 -5.98 -17.22
CA ASN A 207 20.40 -5.46 -16.98
C ASN A 207 20.51 -3.95 -16.69
N GLN A 208 19.97 -3.14 -17.59
CA GLN A 208 19.93 -1.68 -17.48
C GLN A 208 18.60 -1.17 -16.93
N GLY A 209 17.67 -2.09 -16.61
CA GLY A 209 16.36 -1.77 -16.07
C GLY A 209 16.36 -1.61 -14.55
N ALA A 210 15.20 -1.22 -14.01
CA ALA A 210 15.02 -0.92 -12.60
C ALA A 210 14.59 -2.13 -11.74
N GLN A 211 14.64 -3.33 -12.31
CA GLN A 211 14.10 -4.58 -11.74
C GLN A 211 14.95 -5.78 -12.14
N ASP A 212 14.92 -6.84 -11.35
CA ASP A 212 15.70 -8.06 -11.60
C ASP A 212 15.40 -8.69 -12.97
N LEU A 213 16.46 -8.97 -13.74
CA LEU A 213 16.39 -9.68 -15.01
C LEU A 213 16.65 -11.17 -14.80
N SER A 214 15.63 -12.00 -15.07
CA SER A 214 15.79 -13.46 -15.12
C SER A 214 16.18 -13.91 -16.54
N VAL A 215 17.28 -14.65 -16.67
CA VAL A 215 17.82 -15.09 -17.96
C VAL A 215 17.90 -16.62 -18.01
N SER A 216 17.52 -17.20 -19.15
CA SER A 216 17.70 -18.63 -19.42
C SER A 216 18.03 -18.86 -20.89
N VAL A 217 18.88 -19.84 -21.18
CA VAL A 217 19.20 -20.28 -22.55
C VAL A 217 18.58 -21.65 -22.76
N THR A 218 17.54 -21.74 -23.60
CA THR A 218 16.74 -22.97 -23.77
C THR A 218 16.87 -23.61 -25.14
N SER A 219 17.30 -22.87 -26.16
CA SER A 219 17.47 -23.38 -27.52
C SER A 219 18.53 -22.63 -28.30
N LEU A 220 19.04 -23.27 -29.35
CA LEU A 220 19.92 -22.67 -30.35
C LEU A 220 19.18 -22.65 -31.68
N GLY A 221 19.18 -21.50 -32.35
CA GLY A 221 18.56 -21.29 -33.66
C GLY A 221 19.59 -21.26 -34.81
N GLY A 222 19.13 -20.90 -36.01
CA GLY A 222 19.97 -20.69 -37.19
C GLY A 222 19.91 -21.84 -38.20
N ALA A 223 20.83 -21.83 -39.17
CA ALA A 223 20.84 -22.81 -40.27
C ALA A 223 21.32 -24.21 -39.84
N ASN A 224 22.18 -24.29 -38.81
CA ASN A 224 22.80 -25.53 -38.35
C ASN A 224 22.77 -25.65 -36.81
N PRO A 225 21.60 -25.58 -36.16
CA PRO A 225 21.50 -25.56 -34.70
C PRO A 225 22.04 -26.85 -34.07
N GLY A 226 21.90 -28.00 -34.75
CA GLY A 226 22.42 -29.29 -34.31
C GLY A 226 23.95 -29.42 -34.33
N SER A 227 24.67 -28.45 -34.89
CA SER A 227 26.13 -28.37 -34.79
C SER A 227 26.60 -27.77 -33.47
N PHE A 228 25.67 -27.27 -32.64
CA PHE A 228 25.93 -26.66 -31.35
C PHE A 228 25.13 -27.37 -30.26
N ALA A 229 25.60 -27.27 -29.02
CA ALA A 229 24.92 -27.81 -27.86
C ALA A 229 24.88 -26.77 -26.75
N ILE A 230 23.77 -26.74 -26.01
CA ILE A 230 23.68 -26.02 -24.74
C ILE A 230 24.16 -26.99 -23.66
N SER A 231 25.21 -26.60 -22.96
CA SER A 231 25.70 -27.30 -21.78
C SER A 231 25.78 -26.32 -20.61
N SER A 232 25.32 -26.71 -19.43
CA SER A 232 25.64 -25.97 -18.21
C SER A 232 27.14 -26.11 -17.93
N GLY A 233 27.86 -25.00 -17.77
CA GLY A 233 29.17 -25.04 -17.13
C GLY A 233 29.02 -25.38 -15.64
N ALA A 234 29.97 -26.11 -15.06
CA ALA A 234 30.08 -26.15 -13.61
C ALA A 234 30.35 -24.72 -13.12
N ALA A 235 29.56 -24.25 -12.16
CA ALA A 235 29.77 -22.96 -11.50
C ALA A 235 31.11 -22.94 -10.75
#